data_AF-A0AA41RSQ7-F1
#
_entry.id   AF-A0AA41RSQ7-F1
#
_cell.length_a   1.000
_cell.length_b   1.000
_cell.length_c   1.000
_cell.angle_alpha   90.00
_cell.angle_beta   90.00
_cell.angle_gamma   90.00
#
_symmetry.space_group_name_H-M   'P 1'
#
loop_
_entity.id
_entity.type
_entity.pdbx_description
1 polymer ?
#
loop_
_entity_poly.entity_id
_entity_poly.type
_entity_poly.pdbx_seq_one_letter_code
_entity_poly.pdbx_strand_id
1 'polypeptide(L)'
;SYLTCDTPEPLRKYREDELKALRGDGTELFRIWDRVYDYATYNDLGTSRPILGGSKEFPYPRRGKTGRKPSPKDPNYETRNFILNIDIYCPRDERFSQLKFSDFLAVSAKSLGRIVTPEIKGLFSRTPNEFDTFEDVLRLYDGYDKQLAASRSLTSRWFTNLQLLKEFFRSDGEKFLKYPKPDVIQAEEFAWRSDEEFAREMIAGVNPVAISGLKNFPPTSKLDPTVYGDQTSSITKEHIEKNLNGLTVSEALEKKKLFLLDHHDELIPYLNRINATKTKCYATRTLLLLQDDGTLKPLAIELSLVHPYGEKHGIVSKVVTPAQEGVEASIWQLAKAYVVVNDSSCHQLLSHWLCTHAAIEPFIIATNRQMSVIHPIHKLLKPHFLDTMNINAIARHILISSGGYVERIVFQRQFSMEFSSMTYQQWVFTEQALPEDLITRGVAVRDSSKPHGVRLLIEDYPYAVDGLEIWSAIKEWVHEYCSFYYPTDDLIQGDTELQAWWEV
;
A
#
# COMPACT_ATOMS: atom_id res chain seq x y z
N SER A 1 22.11 -23.45 16.46
CA SER A 1 21.87 -23.14 15.03
C SER A 1 23.14 -23.48 14.30
N TYR A 2 23.07 -23.88 13.04
CA TYR A 2 24.25 -24.35 12.30
C TYR A 2 24.28 -23.73 10.91
N LEU A 3 25.44 -23.18 10.52
CA LEU A 3 25.73 -22.92 9.12
C LEU A 3 25.71 -24.22 8.33
N THR A 4 25.67 -24.13 7.00
CA THR A 4 25.62 -25.31 6.14
C THR A 4 26.84 -26.22 6.39
N CYS A 5 28.05 -25.65 6.44
CA CYS A 5 29.30 -26.35 6.72
C CYS A 5 29.38 -26.97 8.13
N ASP A 6 28.77 -26.33 9.13
CA ASP A 6 28.82 -26.74 10.54
C ASP A 6 27.74 -27.77 10.92
N THR A 7 26.90 -28.17 9.96
CA THR A 7 25.85 -29.16 10.22
C THR A 7 26.50 -30.50 10.65
N PRO A 8 26.14 -31.05 11.83
CA PRO A 8 26.62 -32.35 12.26
C PRO A 8 26.39 -33.41 11.18
N GLU A 9 27.41 -34.22 10.89
CA GLU A 9 27.40 -35.15 9.76
C GLU A 9 26.15 -36.04 9.67
N PRO A 10 25.63 -36.62 10.78
CA PRO A 10 24.41 -37.42 10.74
C PRO A 10 23.14 -36.64 10.33
N LEU A 11 23.15 -35.32 10.45
CA LEU A 11 22.00 -34.44 10.18
C LEU A 11 22.00 -33.85 8.76
N ARG A 12 23.14 -33.89 8.05
CA ARG A 12 23.30 -33.26 6.73
C ARG A 12 22.29 -33.77 5.71
N LYS A 13 22.06 -35.08 5.68
CA LYS A 13 21.07 -35.67 4.77
C LYS A 13 19.64 -35.21 5.10
N TYR A 14 19.26 -35.19 6.38
CA TYR A 14 17.93 -34.75 6.80
C TYR A 14 17.70 -33.26 6.52
N ARG A 15 18.74 -32.43 6.69
CA ARG A 15 18.71 -31.00 6.33
C ARG A 15 18.35 -30.81 4.85
N GLU A 16 19.02 -31.54 3.96
CA GLU A 16 18.77 -31.47 2.52
C GLU A 16 17.44 -32.11 2.11
N ASP A 17 17.08 -33.26 2.69
CA ASP A 17 15.83 -33.95 2.38
C ASP A 17 14.59 -33.12 2.78
N GLU A 18 14.64 -32.38 3.90
CA GLU A 18 13.58 -31.44 4.28
C GLU A 18 13.49 -30.27 3.30
N LEU A 19 14.60 -29.66 2.88
CA LEU A 19 14.59 -28.59 1.89
C LEU A 19 14.04 -29.07 0.53
N LYS A 20 14.32 -30.31 0.14
CA LYS A 20 13.69 -30.91 -1.05
C LYS A 20 12.18 -31.07 -0.88
N ALA A 21 11.72 -31.53 0.28
CA ALA A 21 10.30 -31.66 0.58
C ALA A 21 9.58 -30.30 0.56
N LEU A 22 10.20 -29.24 1.11
CA LEU A 22 9.66 -27.87 1.10
C LEU A 22 9.65 -27.25 -0.30
N ARG A 23 10.61 -27.58 -1.16
CA ARG A 23 10.62 -27.16 -2.58
C ARG A 23 9.55 -27.88 -3.42
N GLY A 24 9.13 -29.07 -2.98
CA GLY A 24 8.19 -29.92 -3.69
C GLY A 24 8.84 -30.72 -4.82
N ASP A 25 8.08 -31.66 -5.37
CA ASP A 25 8.49 -32.59 -6.44
C ASP A 25 8.00 -32.16 -7.83
N GLY A 26 7.53 -30.92 -7.96
CA GLY A 26 6.91 -30.41 -9.19
C GLY A 26 5.44 -30.83 -9.37
N THR A 27 4.79 -31.39 -8.34
CA THR A 27 3.34 -31.61 -8.36
C THR A 27 2.56 -30.31 -8.54
N GLU A 28 1.51 -30.38 -9.36
CA GLU A 28 0.65 -29.23 -9.69
C GLU A 28 -0.58 -29.11 -8.78
N LEU A 29 -0.82 -30.08 -7.88
CA LEU A 29 -2.01 -30.09 -7.00
C LEU A 29 -1.59 -30.18 -5.53
N PHE A 30 -1.80 -29.09 -4.80
CA PHE A 30 -1.50 -29.04 -3.37
C PHE A 30 -2.72 -29.33 -2.49
N ARG A 31 -2.46 -29.96 -1.35
CA ARG A 31 -3.42 -30.30 -0.29
C ARG A 31 -3.26 -29.36 0.89
N ILE A 32 -4.29 -29.31 1.75
CA ILE A 32 -4.31 -28.40 2.91
C ILE A 32 -3.21 -28.66 3.93
N TRP A 33 -2.63 -29.86 3.95
CA TRP A 33 -1.55 -30.26 4.87
C TRP A 33 -0.16 -30.15 4.23
N ASP A 34 -0.08 -29.79 2.94
CA ASP A 34 1.21 -29.67 2.26
C ASP A 34 1.98 -28.45 2.76
N ARG A 35 3.31 -28.57 2.74
CA ARG A 35 4.27 -27.55 3.17
C ARG A 35 5.16 -27.11 1.99
N VAL A 36 4.62 -27.12 0.78
CA VAL A 36 5.36 -26.83 -0.45
C VAL A 36 5.33 -25.33 -0.73
N TYR A 37 6.52 -24.74 -0.84
CA TYR A 37 6.75 -23.34 -1.16
C TYR A 37 7.25 -23.24 -2.60
N ASP A 38 6.52 -22.56 -3.46
CA ASP A 38 6.91 -22.35 -4.85
C ASP A 38 6.33 -21.03 -5.37
N TYR A 39 6.86 -20.55 -6.49
CA TYR A 39 6.52 -19.25 -7.06
C TYR A 39 5.48 -19.37 -8.17
N ALA A 40 4.65 -18.34 -8.29
CA ALA A 40 3.81 -18.14 -9.45
C ALA A 40 3.57 -16.64 -9.69
N THR A 41 3.16 -16.31 -10.92
CA THR A 41 2.75 -14.95 -11.29
C THR A 41 1.35 -14.65 -10.76
N TYR A 42 0.95 -13.38 -10.75
CA TYR A 42 -0.42 -12.98 -10.39
C TYR A 42 -1.38 -13.20 -11.57
N ASN A 43 -1.56 -14.46 -11.93
CA ASN A 43 -2.50 -14.93 -12.95
C ASN A 43 -3.82 -15.44 -12.35
N ASP A 44 -4.04 -15.24 -11.05
CA ASP A 44 -5.21 -15.67 -10.30
C ASP A 44 -6.20 -14.54 -9.94
N LEU A 45 -5.91 -13.31 -10.36
CA LEU A 45 -6.75 -12.15 -10.08
C LEU A 45 -8.04 -12.13 -10.94
N GLY A 46 -8.03 -12.80 -12.09
CA GLY A 46 -9.20 -12.99 -12.95
C GLY A 46 -8.88 -12.81 -14.43
N THR A 47 -9.59 -13.53 -15.30
CA THR A 47 -9.32 -13.61 -16.75
C THR A 47 -9.56 -12.31 -17.53
N SER A 48 -10.06 -11.26 -16.87
CA SER A 48 -10.28 -9.93 -17.46
C SER A 48 -9.24 -8.90 -16.99
N ARG A 49 -8.14 -9.36 -16.39
CA ARG A 49 -7.03 -8.53 -15.91
C ARG A 49 -5.73 -9.04 -16.51
N PRO A 50 -4.73 -8.17 -16.73
CA PRO A 50 -3.42 -8.65 -17.17
C PRO A 50 -2.79 -9.55 -16.12
N ILE A 51 -1.98 -10.51 -16.57
CA ILE A 51 -1.10 -11.29 -15.69
C ILE A 51 0.05 -10.38 -15.25
N LEU A 52 0.26 -10.26 -13.95
CA LEU A 52 1.39 -9.49 -13.40
C LEU A 52 2.53 -10.42 -13.02
N GLY A 53 3.73 -10.08 -13.49
CA GLY A 53 4.95 -10.86 -13.35
C GLY A 53 5.20 -11.76 -14.57
N GLY A 54 6.49 -11.93 -14.91
CA GLY A 54 6.91 -12.80 -16.03
C GLY A 54 6.94 -12.12 -17.40
N SER A 55 6.62 -10.82 -17.48
CA SER A 55 6.76 -10.01 -18.69
C SER A 55 7.49 -8.69 -18.40
N LYS A 56 8.00 -8.04 -19.44
CA LYS A 56 8.58 -6.68 -19.35
C LYS A 56 7.50 -5.60 -19.24
N GLU A 57 6.31 -5.86 -19.78
CA GLU A 57 5.19 -4.91 -19.78
C GLU A 57 4.58 -4.80 -18.38
N PHE A 58 4.40 -5.92 -17.69
CA PHE A 58 3.85 -5.98 -16.33
C PHE A 58 4.80 -6.74 -15.39
N PRO A 59 5.99 -6.19 -15.07
CA PRO A 59 6.87 -6.80 -14.10
C PRO A 59 6.25 -6.73 -12.71
N TYR A 60 6.44 -7.77 -11.91
CA TYR A 60 5.85 -7.85 -10.57
C TYR A 60 6.57 -8.87 -9.70
N PRO A 61 6.56 -8.70 -8.35
CA PRO A 61 6.94 -9.76 -7.43
C PRO A 61 6.18 -11.05 -7.71
N ARG A 62 6.79 -12.19 -7.37
CA ARG A 62 6.11 -13.49 -7.41
C ARG A 62 5.30 -13.68 -6.13
N ARG A 63 4.24 -14.48 -6.23
CA ARG A 63 3.42 -14.93 -5.11
C ARG A 63 3.58 -16.42 -4.87
N GLY A 64 3.02 -16.94 -3.78
CA GLY A 64 2.97 -18.37 -3.50
C GLY A 64 2.10 -19.14 -4.51
N LYS A 65 2.65 -20.18 -5.13
CA LYS A 65 1.93 -21.13 -6.00
C LYS A 65 0.82 -21.84 -5.21
N THR A 66 -0.34 -22.00 -5.84
CA THR A 66 -1.57 -22.50 -5.18
C THR A 66 -2.06 -23.83 -5.69
N GLY A 67 -1.56 -24.29 -6.84
CA GLY A 67 -1.92 -25.57 -7.44
C GLY A 67 -3.38 -25.70 -7.88
N ARG A 68 -4.13 -24.58 -8.06
CA ARG A 68 -5.45 -24.68 -8.70
C ARG A 68 -5.24 -24.83 -10.21
N LYS A 69 -6.20 -25.49 -10.84
CA LYS A 69 -6.13 -25.80 -12.28
C LYS A 69 -6.16 -24.52 -13.12
N PRO A 70 -5.61 -24.56 -14.34
CA PRO A 70 -5.82 -23.50 -15.33
C PRO A 70 -7.29 -23.25 -15.62
N SER A 71 -7.63 -22.00 -15.92
CA SER A 71 -8.98 -21.57 -16.27
C SER A 71 -9.40 -22.21 -17.60
N PRO A 72 -10.63 -22.77 -17.70
CA PRO A 72 -11.14 -23.30 -18.97
C PRO A 72 -11.28 -22.24 -20.06
N LYS A 73 -11.36 -20.95 -19.70
CA LYS A 73 -11.48 -19.84 -20.65
C LYS A 73 -10.14 -19.41 -21.26
N ASP A 74 -9.08 -19.49 -20.46
CA ASP A 74 -7.72 -19.12 -20.87
C ASP A 74 -6.72 -19.87 -19.96
N PRO A 75 -5.92 -20.80 -20.52
CA PRO A 75 -5.02 -21.63 -19.74
C PRO A 75 -3.85 -20.87 -19.08
N ASN A 76 -3.61 -19.61 -19.45
CA ASN A 76 -2.60 -18.78 -18.79
C ASN A 76 -3.05 -18.29 -17.41
N TYR A 77 -4.36 -18.34 -17.12
CA TYR A 77 -4.94 -17.92 -15.85
C TYR A 77 -5.25 -19.10 -14.95
N GLU A 78 -5.13 -18.89 -13.65
CA GLU A 78 -5.55 -19.86 -12.66
C GLU A 78 -7.06 -19.78 -12.41
N THR A 79 -7.72 -20.93 -12.18
CA THR A 79 -9.13 -20.97 -11.77
C THR A 79 -9.35 -20.25 -10.45
N ARG A 80 -10.52 -19.63 -10.33
CA ARG A 80 -10.96 -18.94 -9.10
C ARG A 80 -12.03 -19.76 -8.38
N ASN A 81 -11.92 -19.78 -7.05
CA ASN A 81 -12.97 -20.31 -6.19
C ASN A 81 -14.17 -19.37 -6.14
N PHE A 82 -15.28 -19.84 -5.59
CA PHE A 82 -16.39 -18.97 -5.20
C PHE A 82 -15.90 -17.91 -4.20
N ILE A 83 -16.34 -16.66 -4.32
CA ILE A 83 -15.77 -15.52 -3.59
C ILE A 83 -15.84 -15.64 -2.05
N LEU A 84 -16.85 -16.35 -1.52
CA LEU A 84 -16.98 -16.60 -0.08
C LEU A 84 -16.20 -17.83 0.40
N ASN A 85 -15.61 -18.61 -0.51
CA ASN A 85 -14.65 -19.65 -0.16
C ASN A 85 -13.24 -19.05 -0.16
N ILE A 86 -12.80 -18.61 1.03
CA ILE A 86 -11.48 -18.03 1.26
C ILE A 86 -10.39 -19.09 1.56
N ASP A 87 -10.70 -20.37 1.39
CA ASP A 87 -9.76 -21.48 1.59
C ASP A 87 -8.80 -21.58 0.39
N ILE A 88 -7.88 -20.62 0.30
CA ILE A 88 -6.82 -20.59 -0.69
C ILE A 88 -5.62 -21.36 -0.14
N TYR A 89 -4.97 -22.16 -0.99
CA TYR A 89 -3.76 -22.85 -0.56
C TYR A 89 -2.70 -21.83 -0.13
N CYS A 90 -2.08 -22.15 0.99
CA CYS A 90 -0.89 -21.55 1.55
C CYS A 90 -0.21 -22.69 2.31
N PRO A 91 1.13 -22.80 2.31
CA PRO A 91 1.83 -23.84 3.05
C PRO A 91 1.27 -23.96 4.47
N ARG A 92 1.07 -25.18 4.95
CA ARG A 92 0.27 -25.44 6.17
C ARG A 92 0.72 -24.62 7.38
N ASP A 93 2.03 -24.40 7.50
CA ASP A 93 2.66 -23.68 8.62
C ASP A 93 2.49 -22.15 8.53
N GLU A 94 2.12 -21.62 7.36
CA GLU A 94 1.88 -20.19 7.12
C GLU A 94 0.42 -19.80 7.35
N ARG A 95 -0.47 -20.78 7.52
CA ARG A 95 -1.89 -20.51 7.81
C ARG A 95 -2.04 -19.87 9.19
N PHE A 96 -2.92 -18.87 9.26
CA PHE A 96 -3.29 -18.23 10.52
C PHE A 96 -3.64 -19.27 11.58
N SER A 97 -3.30 -18.94 12.83
CA SER A 97 -3.88 -19.63 13.97
C SER A 97 -5.41 -19.53 13.93
N GLN A 98 -6.11 -20.50 14.51
CA GLN A 98 -7.58 -20.49 14.54
C GLN A 98 -8.15 -19.23 15.20
N LEU A 99 -7.49 -18.72 16.24
CA LEU A 99 -7.85 -17.47 16.92
C LEU A 99 -7.72 -16.28 15.97
N LYS A 100 -6.55 -16.08 15.35
CA LYS A 100 -6.32 -14.98 14.41
C LYS A 100 -7.26 -15.05 13.20
N PHE A 101 -7.54 -16.25 12.70
CA PHE A 101 -8.49 -16.44 11.61
C PHE A 101 -9.92 -16.08 12.04
N SER A 102 -10.34 -16.47 13.25
CA SER A 102 -11.63 -16.07 13.80
C SER A 102 -11.74 -14.55 13.96
N ASP A 103 -10.70 -13.89 14.46
CA ASP A 103 -10.68 -12.43 14.60
C ASP A 103 -10.73 -11.73 13.24
N PHE A 104 -9.93 -12.21 12.28
CA PHE A 104 -9.98 -11.73 10.89
C PHE A 104 -11.37 -11.89 10.29
N LEU A 105 -12.02 -13.04 10.50
CA LEU A 105 -13.38 -13.32 10.04
C LEU A 105 -14.40 -12.40 10.71
N ALA A 106 -14.29 -12.19 12.03
CA ALA A 106 -15.19 -11.33 12.79
C ALA A 106 -15.07 -9.86 12.34
N VAL A 107 -13.85 -9.35 12.17
CA VAL A 107 -13.58 -8.01 11.62
C VAL A 107 -14.10 -7.91 10.19
N SER A 108 -13.78 -8.89 9.34
CA SER A 108 -14.24 -8.91 7.95
C SER A 108 -15.76 -8.96 7.85
N ALA A 109 -16.44 -9.76 8.68
CA ALA A 109 -17.89 -9.87 8.74
C ALA A 109 -18.54 -8.58 9.27
N LYS A 110 -17.95 -7.94 10.30
CA LYS A 110 -18.40 -6.62 10.79
C LYS A 110 -18.27 -5.57 9.69
N SER A 111 -17.18 -5.55 8.93
CA SER A 111 -17.01 -4.65 7.79
C SER A 111 -17.96 -4.99 6.63
N LEU A 112 -18.18 -6.28 6.34
CA LEU A 112 -19.00 -6.73 5.21
C LEU A 112 -20.50 -6.66 5.40
N GLY A 113 -20.99 -7.00 6.58
CA GLY A 113 -22.40 -6.89 6.93
C GLY A 113 -22.91 -5.48 7.08
N ARG A 114 -21.98 -4.53 7.15
CA ARG A 114 -22.28 -3.10 7.26
C ARG A 114 -22.06 -2.34 5.94
N ILE A 115 -21.49 -2.99 4.92
CA ILE A 115 -21.31 -2.45 3.55
C ILE A 115 -22.51 -2.78 2.63
N VAL A 116 -23.37 -3.75 3.01
CA VAL A 116 -24.53 -4.13 2.19
C VAL A 116 -25.78 -4.18 3.04
N THR A 117 -26.32 -3.01 3.38
CA THR A 117 -27.76 -2.91 3.68
C THR A 117 -28.40 -1.96 2.68
N PRO A 118 -29.42 -2.41 1.91
CA PRO A 118 -30.33 -1.53 1.19
C PRO A 118 -31.01 -0.48 2.08
N GLU A 119 -30.88 -0.56 3.40
CA GLU A 119 -31.45 0.35 4.39
C GLU A 119 -30.74 1.71 4.45
N ILE A 120 -29.42 1.81 4.22
CA ILE A 120 -28.74 3.12 4.10
C ILE A 120 -29.30 3.90 2.90
N LYS A 121 -29.74 3.19 1.85
CA LYS A 121 -30.33 3.76 0.63
C LYS A 121 -31.63 4.52 0.87
N GLY A 122 -32.31 4.26 1.99
CA GLY A 122 -33.58 4.89 2.34
C GLY A 122 -33.49 5.96 3.43
N LEU A 123 -32.32 6.15 4.06
CA LEU A 123 -32.14 7.03 5.22
C LEU A 123 -31.74 8.47 4.85
N PHE A 124 -31.17 8.71 3.67
CA PHE A 124 -30.80 10.05 3.20
C PHE A 124 -31.88 10.62 2.29
N SER A 125 -32.64 11.57 2.81
CA SER A 125 -33.79 12.16 2.13
C SER A 125 -33.41 13.48 1.44
N ARG A 126 -32.97 13.37 0.18
CA ARG A 126 -33.13 14.33 -0.95
C ARG A 126 -32.46 13.76 -2.21
N THR A 127 -31.39 12.99 -2.06
CA THR A 127 -30.69 12.24 -3.11
C THR A 127 -30.60 10.75 -2.74
N PRO A 128 -31.21 9.81 -3.51
CA PRO A 128 -31.13 8.40 -3.17
C PRO A 128 -29.69 7.88 -3.25
N ASN A 129 -29.16 7.32 -2.15
CA ASN A 129 -27.84 6.69 -2.01
C ASN A 129 -26.61 7.63 -1.89
N GLU A 130 -26.77 8.89 -1.51
CA GLU A 130 -25.65 9.82 -1.29
C GLU A 130 -25.70 10.43 0.12
N PHE A 131 -24.57 10.96 0.60
CA PHE A 131 -24.52 11.77 1.82
C PHE A 131 -24.78 13.23 1.45
N ASP A 132 -25.76 13.88 2.08
CA ASP A 132 -26.10 15.28 1.80
C ASP A 132 -25.27 16.25 2.67
N THR A 133 -24.81 15.80 3.84
CA THR A 133 -24.05 16.63 4.81
C THR A 133 -22.90 15.85 5.47
N PHE A 134 -21.93 16.56 6.05
CA PHE A 134 -20.89 15.90 6.87
C PHE A 134 -21.46 15.21 8.12
N GLU A 135 -22.54 15.74 8.68
CA GLU A 135 -23.28 15.13 9.79
C GLU A 135 -23.78 13.73 9.44
N ASP A 136 -24.20 13.52 8.18
CA ASP A 136 -24.65 12.19 7.73
C ASP A 136 -23.52 11.14 7.76
N VAL A 137 -22.28 11.57 7.54
CA VAL A 137 -21.08 10.71 7.67
C VAL A 137 -20.77 10.45 9.14
N LEU A 138 -20.87 11.49 9.99
CA LEU A 138 -20.56 11.38 11.43
C LEU A 138 -21.52 10.44 12.17
N ARG A 139 -22.79 10.39 11.75
CA ARG A 139 -23.81 9.45 12.27
C ARG A 139 -23.44 7.97 12.12
N LEU A 140 -22.54 7.63 11.19
CA LEU A 140 -22.01 6.26 11.08
C LEU A 140 -21.29 5.82 12.37
N TYR A 141 -20.73 6.76 13.13
CA TYR A 141 -20.01 6.48 14.37
C TYR A 141 -20.90 6.54 15.62
N ASP A 142 -22.04 7.23 15.54
CA ASP A 142 -23.05 7.28 16.62
C ASP A 142 -23.99 6.07 16.60
N GLY A 143 -24.19 5.50 15.40
CA GLY A 143 -25.06 4.35 15.15
C GLY A 143 -26.54 4.75 15.03
N TYR A 144 -27.33 3.90 14.36
CA TYR A 144 -28.75 4.14 14.12
C TYR A 144 -29.62 3.38 15.12
N ASP A 145 -30.76 3.98 15.50
CA ASP A 145 -31.74 3.32 16.35
C ASP A 145 -32.48 2.20 15.59
N LYS A 146 -32.54 1.01 16.21
CA LYS A 146 -33.00 -0.26 15.60
C LYS A 146 -34.42 -0.21 15.01
N GLN A 147 -35.25 0.77 15.39
CA GLN A 147 -36.64 0.87 14.95
C GLN A 147 -36.79 1.19 13.45
N LEU A 148 -35.76 1.76 12.81
CA LEU A 148 -35.73 2.05 11.36
C LEU A 148 -35.28 0.85 10.50
N ALA A 149 -34.63 -0.16 11.08
CA ALA A 149 -34.13 -1.36 10.38
C ALA A 149 -35.14 -2.53 10.35
N ALA A 150 -36.32 -2.37 10.96
CA ALA A 150 -37.31 -3.43 11.10
C ALA A 150 -38.16 -3.68 9.82
N SER A 151 -37.69 -3.27 8.63
CA SER A 151 -38.44 -3.43 7.38
C SER A 151 -37.67 -4.16 6.27
N ARG A 152 -37.20 -5.39 6.54
CA ARG A 152 -37.34 -6.59 5.67
C ARG A 152 -36.42 -7.71 6.14
N SER A 153 -37.01 -8.71 6.79
CA SER A 153 -36.39 -10.00 7.08
C SER A 153 -35.80 -10.64 5.82
N LEU A 154 -34.50 -10.93 5.83
CA LEU A 154 -33.84 -11.87 4.91
C LEU A 154 -33.63 -13.22 5.62
N THR A 155 -34.72 -13.90 5.96
CA THR A 155 -34.67 -15.34 6.27
C THR A 155 -34.82 -16.12 4.98
N SER A 156 -33.71 -16.63 4.41
CA SER A 156 -33.79 -17.73 3.45
C SER A 156 -32.86 -18.88 3.86
N ARG A 157 -33.37 -20.10 3.70
CA ARG A 157 -32.91 -21.33 4.36
C ARG A 157 -31.73 -22.02 3.65
N TRP A 158 -30.89 -21.25 2.93
CA TRP A 158 -29.81 -21.75 2.05
C TRP A 158 -28.38 -21.46 2.58
N PHE A 159 -28.22 -20.83 3.75
CA PHE A 159 -26.97 -20.18 4.17
C PHE A 159 -26.14 -20.89 5.26
N THR A 160 -26.34 -22.18 5.53
CA THR A 160 -25.81 -22.84 6.73
C THR A 160 -24.31 -23.24 6.71
N ASN A 161 -23.58 -23.08 5.59
CA ASN A 161 -22.23 -23.65 5.43
C ASN A 161 -21.06 -22.65 5.23
N LEU A 162 -21.23 -21.35 5.50
CA LEU A 162 -20.19 -20.34 5.24
C LEU A 162 -19.64 -19.73 6.56
N GLN A 163 -18.34 -19.89 6.82
CA GLN A 163 -17.69 -19.46 8.07
C GLN A 163 -17.77 -17.94 8.32
N LEU A 164 -17.58 -17.10 7.30
CA LEU A 164 -17.77 -15.63 7.37
C LEU A 164 -19.18 -15.24 7.83
N LEU A 165 -20.21 -16.01 7.44
CA LEU A 165 -21.60 -15.70 7.77
C LEU A 165 -21.99 -16.11 9.19
N LYS A 166 -21.28 -17.06 9.82
CA LYS A 166 -21.56 -17.43 11.23
C LYS A 166 -21.23 -16.29 12.20
N GLU A 167 -20.13 -15.57 11.94
CA GLU A 167 -19.74 -14.39 12.72
C GLU A 167 -20.64 -13.17 12.43
N PHE A 168 -21.22 -13.08 11.23
CA PHE A 168 -22.18 -12.04 10.84
C PHE A 168 -23.43 -11.97 11.73
N PHE A 169 -23.90 -13.12 12.23
CA PHE A 169 -25.14 -13.23 13.01
C PHE A 169 -24.94 -13.26 14.53
N ARG A 170 -23.71 -13.05 15.03
CA ARG A 170 -23.49 -12.87 16.48
C ARG A 170 -23.96 -11.48 16.89
N SER A 171 -25.09 -11.41 17.60
CA SER A 171 -25.59 -10.16 18.17
C SER A 171 -25.02 -9.94 19.58
N ASP A 172 -24.23 -8.88 19.75
CA ASP A 172 -23.67 -8.40 21.02
C ASP A 172 -24.55 -7.32 21.67
N GLY A 173 -25.73 -7.02 21.10
CA GLY A 173 -26.69 -6.06 21.65
C GLY A 173 -26.44 -4.60 21.24
N GLU A 174 -25.36 -4.29 20.50
CA GLU A 174 -25.00 -2.93 20.09
C GLU A 174 -26.02 -2.27 19.13
N LYS A 175 -25.92 -0.93 18.99
CA LYS A 175 -26.67 -0.15 18.00
C LYS A 175 -26.33 -0.61 16.57
N PHE A 176 -27.31 -0.59 15.68
CA PHE A 176 -27.10 -1.01 14.29
C PHE A 176 -26.15 -0.01 13.58
N LEU A 177 -25.20 -0.52 12.80
CA LEU A 177 -24.23 0.27 12.02
C LEU A 177 -23.37 1.26 12.83
N LYS A 178 -23.12 1.03 14.12
CA LYS A 178 -22.18 1.87 14.89
C LYS A 178 -20.73 1.48 14.63
N TYR A 179 -20.00 2.27 13.85
CA TYR A 179 -18.55 2.11 13.65
C TYR A 179 -17.76 2.71 14.83
N PRO A 180 -16.55 2.21 15.15
CA PRO A 180 -15.68 2.89 16.10
C PRO A 180 -15.32 4.29 15.57
N LYS A 181 -15.35 5.30 16.45
CA LYS A 181 -15.03 6.69 16.08
C LYS A 181 -13.54 6.81 15.75
N PRO A 182 -13.15 7.24 14.54
CA PRO A 182 -11.74 7.39 14.15
C PRO A 182 -11.00 8.40 15.02
N ASP A 183 -9.74 8.10 15.36
CA ASP A 183 -8.92 8.94 16.25
C ASP A 183 -8.79 10.39 15.74
N VAL A 184 -8.68 10.58 14.42
CA VAL A 184 -8.56 11.90 13.77
C VAL A 184 -9.74 12.84 14.02
N ILE A 185 -10.92 12.33 14.42
CA ILE A 185 -12.10 13.14 14.78
C ILE A 185 -12.50 13.02 16.25
N GLN A 186 -11.73 12.32 17.08
CA GLN A 186 -12.09 12.13 18.49
C GLN A 186 -11.95 13.41 19.30
N ALA A 187 -10.84 14.13 19.13
CA ALA A 187 -10.58 15.37 19.85
C ALA A 187 -11.31 16.57 19.23
N GLU A 188 -11.18 16.74 17.92
CA GLU A 188 -11.81 17.84 17.18
C GLU A 188 -12.36 17.33 15.84
N GLU A 189 -13.68 17.44 15.66
CA GLU A 189 -14.42 16.78 14.58
C GLU A 189 -14.09 17.29 13.16
N PHE A 190 -13.63 18.53 13.06
CA PHE A 190 -13.39 19.21 11.78
C PHE A 190 -11.93 19.61 11.55
N ALA A 191 -11.00 19.23 12.43
CA ALA A 191 -9.58 19.54 12.29
C ALA A 191 -8.98 19.01 10.98
N TRP A 192 -9.47 17.87 10.49
CA TRP A 192 -9.11 17.27 9.19
C TRP A 192 -9.31 18.21 7.98
N ARG A 193 -10.12 19.27 8.11
CA ARG A 193 -10.35 20.26 7.05
C ARG A 193 -9.29 21.35 7.01
N SER A 194 -8.48 21.49 8.05
CA SER A 194 -7.44 22.52 8.14
C SER A 194 -6.33 22.30 7.11
N ASP A 195 -5.55 23.34 6.81
CA ASP A 195 -4.39 23.23 5.93
C ASP A 195 -3.21 22.61 6.67
N GLU A 196 -3.16 22.87 7.98
CA GLU A 196 -2.23 22.33 8.95
C GLU A 196 -2.32 20.80 9.00
N GLU A 197 -3.51 20.23 9.23
CA GLU A 197 -3.68 18.77 9.30
C GLU A 197 -3.43 18.10 7.95
N PHE A 198 -3.91 18.71 6.86
CA PHE A 198 -3.67 18.22 5.50
C PHE A 198 -2.17 18.09 5.18
N ALA A 199 -1.35 19.05 5.60
CA ALA A 199 0.09 18.98 5.41
C ALA A 199 0.79 18.07 6.45
N ARG A 200 0.34 18.08 7.70
CA ARG A 200 0.90 17.27 8.79
C ARG A 200 0.76 15.77 8.51
N GLU A 201 -0.36 15.34 7.94
CA GLU A 201 -0.58 13.93 7.59
C GLU A 201 0.44 13.41 6.55
N MET A 202 1.06 14.28 5.74
CA MET A 202 2.09 13.88 4.78
C MET A 202 3.40 13.42 5.45
N ILE A 203 3.59 13.75 6.74
CA ILE A 203 4.78 13.37 7.53
C ILE A 203 4.45 12.50 8.76
N ALA A 204 3.18 12.43 9.14
CA ALA A 204 2.73 11.75 10.36
C ALA A 204 1.37 11.05 10.24
N GLY A 205 0.80 10.99 9.04
CA GLY A 205 -0.47 10.33 8.74
C GLY A 205 -0.29 8.91 8.23
N VAL A 206 -1.24 8.46 7.42
CA VAL A 206 -1.28 7.07 6.92
C VAL A 206 -0.24 6.80 5.81
N ASN A 207 0.16 7.83 5.05
CA ASN A 207 1.14 7.72 3.96
C ASN A 207 2.33 8.67 4.14
N PRO A 208 3.11 8.53 5.23
CA PRO A 208 4.15 9.49 5.58
C PRO A 208 5.45 9.25 4.81
N VAL A 209 5.38 8.64 3.62
CA VAL A 209 6.56 8.20 2.83
C VAL A 209 6.59 8.80 1.42
N ALA A 210 5.56 9.55 1.02
CA ALA A 210 5.44 10.06 -0.35
C ALA A 210 6.01 11.48 -0.55
N ILE A 211 6.08 12.30 0.51
CA ILE A 211 6.60 13.68 0.41
C ILE A 211 8.08 13.69 0.04
N SER A 212 8.46 14.63 -0.82
CA SER A 212 9.84 14.81 -1.31
C SER A 212 10.28 16.27 -1.20
N GLY A 213 11.60 16.50 -1.15
CA GLY A 213 12.17 17.85 -1.25
C GLY A 213 12.08 18.37 -2.68
N LEU A 214 11.64 19.62 -2.86
CA LEU A 214 11.60 20.23 -4.18
C LEU A 214 13.03 20.61 -4.63
N LYS A 215 13.48 20.04 -5.75
CA LYS A 215 14.82 20.30 -6.31
C LYS A 215 14.86 21.53 -7.23
N ASN A 216 13.86 21.67 -8.09
CA ASN A 216 13.77 22.75 -9.08
C ASN A 216 12.38 23.37 -9.05
N PHE A 217 12.29 24.67 -9.33
CA PHE A 217 11.02 25.36 -9.52
C PHE A 217 10.92 25.95 -10.93
N PRO A 218 9.79 25.74 -11.65
CA PRO A 218 8.62 24.96 -11.25
C PRO A 218 8.93 23.45 -11.15
N PRO A 219 8.07 22.62 -10.50
CA PRO A 219 8.24 21.18 -10.46
C PRO A 219 8.34 20.57 -11.88
N THR A 220 9.23 19.59 -12.04
CA THR A 220 9.53 18.97 -13.34
C THR A 220 9.05 17.51 -13.39
N SER A 221 8.45 17.10 -14.51
CA SER A 221 8.11 15.70 -14.79
C SER A 221 9.30 14.92 -15.34
N LYS A 222 9.36 13.62 -15.04
CA LYS A 222 10.29 12.62 -15.60
C LYS A 222 9.68 11.83 -16.77
N LEU A 223 8.42 12.08 -17.12
CA LEU A 223 7.75 11.42 -18.23
C LEU A 223 8.43 11.75 -19.56
N ASP A 224 8.50 10.77 -20.45
CA ASP A 224 9.09 10.96 -21.78
C ASP A 224 8.24 11.96 -22.59
N PRO A 225 8.79 13.15 -22.94
CA PRO A 225 8.03 14.18 -23.66
C PRO A 225 7.67 13.75 -25.08
N THR A 226 8.32 12.74 -25.65
CA THR A 226 7.95 12.18 -26.97
C THR A 226 6.67 11.34 -26.90
N VAL A 227 6.36 10.78 -25.73
CA VAL A 227 5.17 9.96 -25.48
C VAL A 227 4.04 10.79 -24.88
N TYR A 228 4.38 11.66 -23.92
CA TYR A 228 3.43 12.40 -23.11
C TYR A 228 3.38 13.91 -23.43
N GLY A 229 4.12 14.40 -24.42
CA GLY A 229 4.11 15.82 -24.79
C GLY A 229 4.66 16.75 -23.70
N ASP A 230 4.23 18.02 -23.70
CA ASP A 230 4.67 19.00 -22.71
C ASP A 230 4.04 18.74 -21.33
N GLN A 231 4.89 18.46 -20.36
CA GLN A 231 4.55 18.17 -18.96
C GLN A 231 5.02 19.29 -18.02
N THR A 232 5.28 20.48 -18.54
CA THR A 232 5.72 21.64 -17.75
C THR A 232 4.63 22.03 -16.75
N SER A 233 4.99 22.10 -15.47
CA SER A 233 4.07 22.52 -14.43
C SER A 233 3.60 23.96 -14.65
N SER A 234 2.31 24.19 -14.43
CA SER A 234 1.66 25.50 -14.52
C SER A 234 1.80 26.32 -13.23
N ILE A 235 2.46 25.80 -12.19
CA ILE A 235 2.70 26.55 -10.95
C ILE A 235 3.75 27.63 -11.21
N THR A 236 3.31 28.88 -11.32
CA THR A 236 4.18 30.06 -11.39
C THR A 236 4.58 30.62 -10.02
N LYS A 237 5.57 31.53 -10.01
CA LYS A 237 6.03 32.19 -8.77
C LYS A 237 4.93 33.03 -8.13
N GLU A 238 4.14 33.73 -8.94
CA GLU A 238 3.06 34.62 -8.50
C GLU A 238 2.00 33.88 -7.69
N HIS A 239 1.77 32.59 -7.98
CA HIS A 239 0.84 31.77 -7.19
C HIS A 239 1.29 31.62 -5.73
N ILE A 240 2.59 31.51 -5.48
CA ILE A 240 3.13 31.05 -4.20
C ILE A 240 3.83 32.14 -3.40
N GLU A 241 4.41 33.16 -4.04
CA GLU A 241 5.23 34.19 -3.38
C GLU A 241 4.50 34.91 -2.23
N LYS A 242 3.19 35.17 -2.39
CA LYS A 242 2.35 35.77 -1.34
C LYS A 242 2.29 34.94 -0.04
N ASN A 243 2.56 33.64 -0.12
CA ASN A 243 2.43 32.67 0.97
C ASN A 243 3.77 32.10 1.46
N LEU A 244 4.92 32.60 0.95
CA LEU A 244 6.27 32.15 1.30
C LEU A 244 6.84 32.78 2.58
N ASN A 245 6.00 33.39 3.42
CA ASN A 245 6.39 34.05 4.66
C ASN A 245 7.54 35.07 4.47
N GLY A 246 7.50 35.82 3.36
CA GLY A 246 8.47 36.86 3.03
C GLY A 246 9.71 36.39 2.27
N LEU A 247 9.86 35.08 2.02
CA LEU A 247 10.94 34.54 1.20
C LEU A 247 10.60 34.64 -0.30
N THR A 248 11.62 34.84 -1.12
CA THR A 248 11.53 34.56 -2.56
C THR A 248 11.59 33.04 -2.82
N VAL A 249 11.14 32.60 -3.99
CA VAL A 249 11.24 31.19 -4.41
C VAL A 249 12.68 30.69 -4.37
N SER A 250 13.63 31.51 -4.85
CA SER A 250 15.06 31.16 -4.87
C SER A 250 15.63 30.97 -3.46
N GLU A 251 15.30 31.87 -2.53
CA GLU A 251 15.74 31.74 -1.13
C GLU A 251 15.11 30.53 -0.45
N ALA A 252 13.84 30.23 -0.73
CA ALA A 252 13.17 29.07 -0.17
C ALA A 252 13.78 27.75 -0.69
N LEU A 253 14.18 27.68 -1.97
CA LEU A 253 14.92 26.55 -2.53
C LEU A 253 16.33 26.41 -1.92
N GLU A 254 17.08 27.50 -1.84
CA GLU A 254 18.45 27.51 -1.28
C GLU A 254 18.45 27.05 0.19
N LYS A 255 17.46 27.53 0.97
CA LYS A 255 17.25 27.12 2.36
C LYS A 255 16.59 25.75 2.50
N LYS A 256 16.30 25.05 1.40
CA LYS A 256 15.64 23.72 1.36
C LYS A 256 14.31 23.69 2.12
N LYS A 257 13.50 24.73 1.96
CA LYS A 257 12.20 24.89 2.62
C LYS A 257 11.01 24.51 1.74
N LEU A 258 11.22 24.16 0.47
CA LEU A 258 10.14 23.75 -0.42
C LEU A 258 10.07 22.23 -0.55
N PHE A 259 8.86 21.69 -0.40
CA PHE A 259 8.56 20.26 -0.48
C PHE A 259 7.41 20.01 -1.44
N LEU A 260 7.29 18.77 -1.90
CA LEU A 260 6.35 18.37 -2.93
C LEU A 260 5.76 16.99 -2.60
N LEU A 261 4.44 16.91 -2.60
CA LEU A 261 3.71 15.66 -2.77
C LEU A 261 3.33 15.55 -4.25
N ASP A 262 3.98 14.65 -4.98
CA ASP A 262 3.87 14.53 -6.44
C ASP A 262 3.29 13.17 -6.85
N HIS A 263 2.01 13.18 -7.24
CA HIS A 263 1.33 12.01 -7.80
C HIS A 263 1.19 12.10 -9.33
N HIS A 264 1.81 13.10 -9.96
CA HIS A 264 1.56 13.41 -11.36
C HIS A 264 2.11 12.35 -12.30
N ASP A 265 3.40 12.03 -12.18
CA ASP A 265 4.08 11.13 -13.11
C ASP A 265 3.55 9.70 -13.02
N GLU A 266 3.09 9.29 -11.83
CA GLU A 266 2.45 7.99 -11.63
C GLU A 266 1.09 7.91 -12.34
N LEU A 267 0.30 9.00 -12.30
CA LEU A 267 -1.10 8.99 -12.74
C LEU A 267 -1.32 9.35 -14.21
N ILE A 268 -0.53 10.25 -14.78
CA ILE A 268 -0.70 10.68 -16.19
C ILE A 268 -0.78 9.51 -17.17
N PRO A 269 0.05 8.43 -17.08
CA PRO A 269 -0.05 7.28 -17.98
C PRO A 269 -1.40 6.53 -17.94
N TYR A 270 -2.17 6.69 -16.85
CA TYR A 270 -3.44 6.00 -16.63
C TYR A 270 -4.65 6.93 -16.68
N LEU A 271 -4.45 8.23 -16.56
CA LEU A 271 -5.49 9.19 -16.22
C LEU A 271 -6.64 9.20 -17.22
N ASN A 272 -6.36 9.12 -18.52
CA ASN A 272 -7.39 9.05 -19.56
C ASN A 272 -8.23 7.76 -19.47
N ARG A 273 -7.58 6.61 -19.25
CA ARG A 273 -8.26 5.31 -19.13
C ARG A 273 -9.17 5.28 -17.90
N ILE A 274 -8.70 5.84 -16.79
CA ILE A 274 -9.45 6.01 -15.55
C ILE A 274 -10.65 6.94 -15.78
N ASN A 275 -10.41 8.12 -16.36
CA ASN A 275 -11.43 9.14 -16.60
C ASN A 275 -12.44 8.73 -17.68
N ALA A 276 -12.13 7.76 -18.54
CA ALA A 276 -13.10 7.13 -19.44
C ALA A 276 -14.11 6.23 -18.71
N THR A 277 -13.85 5.87 -17.45
CA THR A 277 -14.81 5.11 -16.62
C THR A 277 -15.80 6.05 -15.93
N LYS A 278 -16.58 5.50 -14.98
CA LYS A 278 -17.48 6.28 -14.11
C LYS A 278 -16.75 7.14 -13.08
N THR A 279 -15.45 6.94 -12.86
CA THR A 279 -14.64 7.78 -11.96
C THR A 279 -14.08 8.98 -12.71
N LYS A 280 -13.71 10.03 -11.97
CA LYS A 280 -13.03 11.23 -12.47
C LYS A 280 -11.96 11.61 -11.47
N CYS A 281 -10.77 11.89 -11.97
CA CYS A 281 -9.61 12.26 -11.16
C CYS A 281 -8.71 13.24 -11.91
N TYR A 282 -7.83 13.87 -11.16
CA TYR A 282 -6.70 14.65 -11.66
C TYR A 282 -5.40 13.94 -11.28
N ALA A 283 -4.35 14.17 -12.06
CA ALA A 283 -2.98 13.98 -11.62
C ALA A 283 -2.60 15.21 -10.79
N THR A 284 -2.26 15.04 -9.50
CA THR A 284 -2.04 16.18 -8.60
C THR A 284 -0.58 16.38 -8.21
N ARG A 285 -0.20 17.65 -8.06
CA ARG A 285 1.03 18.07 -7.37
C ARG A 285 0.67 19.07 -6.27
N THR A 286 1.21 18.87 -5.08
CA THR A 286 1.01 19.79 -3.94
C THR A 286 2.34 20.36 -3.50
N LEU A 287 2.49 21.68 -3.58
CA LEU A 287 3.69 22.37 -3.12
C LEU A 287 3.51 22.80 -1.66
N LEU A 288 4.53 22.58 -0.82
CA LEU A 288 4.53 22.93 0.59
C LEU A 288 5.74 23.78 0.98
N LEU A 289 5.56 24.62 1.99
CA LEU A 289 6.62 25.38 2.66
C LEU A 289 6.86 24.79 4.05
N LEU A 290 8.12 24.55 4.41
CA LEU A 290 8.56 24.37 5.78
C LEU A 290 8.71 25.73 6.47
N GLN A 291 7.87 25.96 7.47
CA GLN A 291 7.82 27.19 8.24
C GLN A 291 8.93 27.24 9.31
N ASP A 292 9.18 28.42 9.87
CA ASP A 292 10.19 28.59 10.92
C ASP A 292 9.80 27.93 12.25
N ASP A 293 8.51 27.64 12.45
CA ASP A 293 8.01 26.88 13.60
C ASP A 293 8.10 25.35 13.42
N GLY A 294 8.67 24.89 12.28
CA GLY A 294 8.84 23.46 11.97
C GLY A 294 7.64 22.81 11.27
N THR A 295 6.51 23.50 11.11
CA THR A 295 5.32 22.94 10.47
C THR A 295 5.35 23.08 8.94
N LEU A 296 4.59 22.23 8.25
CA LEU A 296 4.39 22.33 6.80
C LEU A 296 3.11 23.13 6.48
N LYS A 297 3.22 24.02 5.50
CA LYS A 297 2.11 24.85 5.00
C LYS A 297 1.90 24.60 3.50
N PRO A 298 0.71 24.20 3.04
CA PRO A 298 0.44 24.03 1.62
C PRO A 298 0.41 25.41 0.92
N LEU A 299 1.04 25.50 -0.25
CA LEU A 299 1.17 26.74 -1.02
C LEU A 299 0.30 26.76 -2.27
N ALA A 300 0.24 25.64 -2.98
CA ALA A 300 -0.53 25.47 -4.21
C ALA A 300 -0.78 23.99 -4.50
N ILE A 301 -1.89 23.71 -5.19
CA ILE A 301 -2.21 22.41 -5.77
C ILE A 301 -2.37 22.60 -7.28
N GLU A 302 -1.63 21.83 -8.05
CA GLU A 302 -1.81 21.69 -9.49
C GLU A 302 -2.72 20.48 -9.77
N LEU A 303 -3.79 20.71 -10.52
CA LEU A 303 -4.74 19.70 -10.98
C LEU A 303 -4.56 19.51 -12.48
N SER A 304 -3.82 18.47 -12.87
CA SER A 304 -3.48 18.17 -14.27
C SER A 304 -4.44 17.15 -14.88
N LEU A 305 -4.86 17.42 -16.11
CA LEU A 305 -5.54 16.46 -17.00
C LEU A 305 -4.67 16.22 -18.23
N VAL A 306 -4.79 15.05 -18.83
CA VAL A 306 -4.24 14.82 -20.17
C VAL A 306 -4.97 15.73 -21.17
N HIS A 307 -4.23 16.29 -22.13
CA HIS A 307 -4.80 17.14 -23.17
C HIS A 307 -5.96 16.42 -23.90
N PRO A 308 -7.06 17.13 -24.26
CA PRO A 308 -8.23 16.52 -24.93
C PRO A 308 -7.94 15.80 -26.26
N TYR A 309 -6.76 16.04 -26.86
CA TYR A 309 -6.32 15.39 -28.10
C TYR A 309 -5.40 14.17 -27.86
N GLY A 310 -5.24 13.75 -26.60
CA GLY A 310 -4.43 12.59 -26.20
C GLY A 310 -3.08 12.96 -25.57
N GLU A 311 -2.42 11.94 -25.01
CA GLU A 311 -1.23 12.01 -24.16
C GLU A 311 -0.09 12.78 -24.82
N LYS A 312 0.18 12.54 -26.11
CA LYS A 312 1.28 13.20 -26.85
C LYS A 312 1.20 14.73 -26.93
N HIS A 313 0.06 15.32 -26.60
CA HIS A 313 -0.13 16.77 -26.63
C HIS A 313 0.07 17.43 -25.25
N GLY A 314 0.53 16.69 -24.24
CA GLY A 314 0.83 17.25 -22.93
C GLY A 314 -0.34 17.21 -21.96
N ILE A 315 -0.27 18.11 -20.98
CA ILE A 315 -1.31 18.32 -19.97
C ILE A 315 -2.04 19.65 -20.15
N VAL A 316 -3.24 19.71 -19.58
CA VAL A 316 -3.94 20.95 -19.27
C VAL A 316 -4.12 20.98 -17.76
N SER A 317 -3.50 21.96 -17.11
CA SER A 317 -3.51 22.09 -15.65
C SER A 317 -4.33 23.29 -15.19
N LYS A 318 -4.89 23.17 -13.97
CA LYS A 318 -5.38 24.30 -13.19
C LYS A 318 -4.64 24.36 -11.87
N VAL A 319 -4.11 25.53 -11.53
CA VAL A 319 -3.50 25.77 -10.22
C VAL A 319 -4.53 26.39 -9.28
N VAL A 320 -4.60 25.85 -8.07
CA VAL A 320 -5.46 26.35 -6.98
C VAL A 320 -4.55 26.71 -5.80
N THR A 321 -4.76 27.88 -5.21
CA THR A 321 -4.01 28.35 -4.03
C THR A 321 -4.93 28.43 -2.82
N PRO A 322 -4.38 28.36 -1.58
CA PRO A 322 -5.17 28.49 -0.35
C PRO A 322 -6.08 29.72 -0.34
N ALA A 323 -7.32 29.51 0.12
CA ALA A 323 -8.33 30.53 0.33
C ALA A 323 -9.20 30.15 1.54
N GLN A 324 -9.56 31.14 2.36
CA GLN A 324 -10.32 30.93 3.60
C GLN A 324 -11.80 31.33 3.47
N GLU A 325 -12.14 32.19 2.50
CA GLU A 325 -13.49 32.71 2.31
C GLU A 325 -14.00 32.47 0.88
N GLY A 326 -15.30 32.63 0.69
CA GLY A 326 -15.94 32.61 -0.62
C GLY A 326 -16.00 31.24 -1.30
N VAL A 327 -16.25 31.26 -2.61
CA VAL A 327 -16.27 30.04 -3.44
C VAL A 327 -14.87 29.45 -3.58
N GLU A 328 -13.85 30.30 -3.51
CA GLU A 328 -12.44 29.95 -3.58
C GLU A 328 -12.03 29.02 -2.44
N ALA A 329 -12.51 29.24 -1.22
CA ALA A 329 -12.28 28.33 -0.10
C ALA A 329 -12.88 26.94 -0.33
N SER A 330 -14.05 26.87 -0.97
CA SER A 330 -14.67 25.60 -1.34
C SER A 330 -13.89 24.90 -2.45
N ILE A 331 -13.41 25.65 -3.45
CA ILE A 331 -12.55 25.13 -4.52
C ILE A 331 -11.21 24.60 -3.95
N TRP A 332 -10.63 25.30 -2.98
CA TRP A 332 -9.43 24.87 -2.28
C TRP A 332 -9.65 23.56 -1.52
N GLN A 333 -10.74 23.45 -0.77
CA GLN A 333 -11.10 22.19 -0.09
C GLN A 333 -11.31 21.03 -1.06
N LEU A 334 -11.95 21.28 -2.22
CA LEU A 334 -12.08 20.28 -3.28
C LEU A 334 -10.72 19.89 -3.89
N ALA A 335 -9.80 20.84 -4.08
CA ALA A 335 -8.46 20.56 -4.56
C ALA A 335 -7.70 19.65 -3.59
N LYS A 336 -7.76 19.93 -2.27
CA LYS A 336 -7.21 19.05 -1.23
C LYS A 336 -7.84 17.65 -1.27
N ALA A 337 -9.16 17.56 -1.47
CA ALA A 337 -9.84 16.27 -1.61
C ALA A 337 -9.31 15.46 -2.81
N TYR A 338 -9.04 16.09 -3.96
CA TYR A 338 -8.42 15.39 -5.11
C TYR A 338 -7.01 14.89 -4.80
N VAL A 339 -6.22 15.66 -4.05
CA VAL A 339 -4.89 15.23 -3.59
C VAL A 339 -5.01 14.02 -2.68
N VAL A 340 -5.89 14.05 -1.68
CA VAL A 340 -6.10 12.91 -0.76
C VAL A 340 -6.65 11.69 -1.49
N VAL A 341 -7.46 11.87 -2.55
CA VAL A 341 -7.91 10.76 -3.41
C VAL A 341 -6.74 10.10 -4.14
N ASN A 342 -5.80 10.88 -4.69
CA ASN A 342 -4.56 10.35 -5.28
C ASN A 342 -3.76 9.61 -4.20
N ASP A 343 -3.46 10.30 -3.10
CA ASP A 343 -2.58 9.82 -2.05
C ASP A 343 -3.11 8.56 -1.37
N SER A 344 -4.41 8.49 -1.11
CA SER A 344 -5.05 7.29 -0.53
C SER A 344 -4.90 6.06 -1.41
N SER A 345 -4.94 6.24 -2.74
CA SER A 345 -4.80 5.12 -3.66
C SER A 345 -3.35 4.72 -3.87
N CYS A 346 -2.44 5.69 -4.01
CA CYS A 346 -1.00 5.43 -4.06
C CYS A 346 -0.54 4.76 -2.76
N HIS A 347 -1.01 5.22 -1.60
CA HIS A 347 -0.82 4.54 -0.32
C HIS A 347 -1.28 3.08 -0.38
N GLN A 348 -2.54 2.82 -0.72
CA GLN A 348 -3.08 1.46 -0.66
C GLN A 348 -2.41 0.50 -1.66
N LEU A 349 -2.14 0.96 -2.88
CA LEU A 349 -1.62 0.12 -3.96
C LEU A 349 -0.09 0.03 -3.97
N LEU A 350 0.60 1.10 -3.59
CA LEU A 350 2.06 1.24 -3.71
C LEU A 350 2.71 1.10 -2.33
N SER A 351 2.60 2.12 -1.47
CA SER A 351 3.29 2.15 -0.16
C SER A 351 2.92 0.94 0.71
N HIS A 352 1.65 0.56 0.70
CA HIS A 352 1.13 -0.55 1.49
C HIS A 352 1.22 -1.87 0.73
N TRP A 353 0.41 -2.09 -0.30
CA TRP A 353 0.35 -3.39 -0.97
C TRP A 353 1.66 -3.78 -1.67
N LEU A 354 2.20 -2.94 -2.54
CA LEU A 354 3.38 -3.29 -3.32
C LEU A 354 4.63 -3.40 -2.45
N CYS A 355 4.95 -2.33 -1.71
CA CYS A 355 6.23 -2.19 -1.01
C CYS A 355 6.32 -3.01 0.29
N THR A 356 5.19 -3.49 0.82
CA THR A 356 5.19 -4.42 1.98
C THR A 356 4.70 -5.81 1.58
N HIS A 357 3.41 -5.98 1.31
CA HIS A 357 2.79 -7.28 1.07
C HIS A 357 3.39 -8.04 -0.11
N ALA A 358 3.42 -7.44 -1.30
CA ALA A 358 3.85 -8.12 -2.52
C ALA A 358 5.38 -8.28 -2.58
N ALA A 359 6.13 -7.24 -2.20
CA ALA A 359 7.60 -7.27 -2.24
C ALA A 359 8.20 -8.28 -1.25
N ILE A 360 7.57 -8.52 -0.10
CA ILE A 360 8.14 -9.43 0.91
C ILE A 360 7.85 -10.91 0.63
N GLU A 361 6.74 -11.25 -0.02
CA GLU A 361 6.31 -12.64 -0.25
C GLU A 361 7.38 -13.50 -0.96
N PRO A 362 8.12 -13.02 -1.99
CA PRO A 362 9.24 -13.75 -2.57
C PRO A 362 10.32 -14.18 -1.57
N PHE A 363 10.67 -13.31 -0.61
CA PHE A 363 11.68 -13.62 0.41
C PHE A 363 11.21 -14.70 1.38
N ILE A 364 9.90 -14.76 1.67
CA ILE A 364 9.31 -15.83 2.49
C ILE A 364 9.45 -17.17 1.76
N ILE A 365 9.09 -17.18 0.48
CA ILE A 365 9.18 -18.38 -0.37
C ILE A 365 10.64 -18.82 -0.48
N ALA A 366 11.57 -17.92 -0.81
CA ALA A 366 13.00 -18.21 -0.91
C ALA A 366 13.56 -18.77 0.41
N THR A 367 13.22 -18.15 1.53
CA THR A 367 13.73 -18.56 2.86
C THR A 367 13.34 -19.99 3.21
N ASN A 368 12.07 -20.36 2.99
CA ASN A 368 11.63 -21.73 3.28
C ASN A 368 12.11 -22.75 2.22
N ARG A 369 12.44 -22.31 1.00
CA ARG A 369 12.94 -23.19 -0.07
C ARG A 369 14.43 -23.50 0.03
N GLN A 370 15.23 -22.53 0.47
CA GLN A 370 16.70 -22.58 0.34
C GLN A 370 17.44 -22.60 1.67
N MET A 371 16.84 -22.14 2.76
CA MET A 371 17.49 -22.11 4.08
C MET A 371 16.80 -23.03 5.07
N SER A 372 17.56 -23.97 5.63
CA SER A 372 17.05 -24.91 6.61
C SER A 372 16.56 -24.20 7.88
N VAL A 373 15.58 -24.78 8.58
CA VAL A 373 15.07 -24.25 9.87
C VAL A 373 16.14 -24.14 10.97
N ILE A 374 17.27 -24.84 10.82
CA ILE A 374 18.41 -24.74 11.74
C ILE A 374 19.44 -23.68 11.33
N HIS A 375 19.32 -23.12 10.13
CA HIS A 375 20.17 -22.05 9.59
C HIS A 375 19.97 -20.77 10.42
N PRO A 376 21.03 -20.05 10.80
CA PRO A 376 20.90 -18.84 11.62
C PRO A 376 20.06 -17.76 10.92
N ILE A 377 20.32 -17.47 9.64
CA ILE A 377 19.52 -16.47 8.90
C ILE A 377 18.04 -16.87 8.75
N HIS A 378 17.71 -18.15 8.59
CA HIS A 378 16.30 -18.60 8.62
C HIS A 378 15.64 -18.21 9.95
N LYS A 379 16.32 -18.44 11.08
CA LYS A 379 15.79 -18.10 12.40
C LYS A 379 15.67 -16.60 12.64
N LEU A 380 16.61 -15.82 12.10
CA LEU A 380 16.56 -14.36 12.15
C LEU A 380 15.32 -13.83 11.41
N LEU A 381 15.07 -14.34 10.20
CA LEU A 381 14.03 -13.80 9.31
C LEU A 381 12.63 -14.34 9.58
N LYS A 382 12.49 -15.61 9.96
CA LYS A 382 11.18 -16.29 10.08
C LYS A 382 10.12 -15.53 10.90
N PRO A 383 10.44 -14.92 12.06
CA PRO A 383 9.45 -14.15 12.82
C PRO A 383 8.85 -12.97 12.05
N HIS A 384 9.60 -12.37 11.13
CA HIS A 384 9.19 -11.21 10.33
C HIS A 384 8.30 -11.59 9.14
N PHE A 385 8.12 -12.88 8.87
CA PHE A 385 7.28 -13.39 7.78
C PHE A 385 5.90 -13.85 8.23
N LEU A 386 5.70 -13.91 9.55
CA LEU A 386 4.50 -14.49 10.14
C LEU A 386 3.22 -13.94 9.51
N ASP A 387 2.35 -14.84 9.10
CA ASP A 387 1.02 -14.58 8.56
C ASP A 387 0.95 -13.90 7.16
N THR A 388 2.07 -13.43 6.61
CA THR A 388 2.07 -12.65 5.36
C THR A 388 1.60 -13.46 4.14
N MET A 389 2.06 -14.71 3.97
CA MET A 389 1.60 -15.51 2.81
C MET A 389 0.10 -15.80 2.86
N ASN A 390 -0.46 -16.03 4.06
CA ASN A 390 -1.88 -16.34 4.21
C ASN A 390 -2.76 -15.10 4.01
N ILE A 391 -2.38 -13.94 4.55
CA ILE A 391 -3.11 -12.69 4.27
C ILE A 391 -3.04 -12.34 2.78
N ASN A 392 -1.89 -12.51 2.13
CA ASN A 392 -1.73 -12.26 0.70
C ASN A 392 -2.60 -13.20 -0.15
N ALA A 393 -2.65 -14.49 0.20
CA ALA A 393 -3.52 -15.46 -0.47
C ALA A 393 -5.01 -15.08 -0.38
N ILE A 394 -5.46 -14.62 0.80
CA ILE A 394 -6.83 -14.12 0.98
C ILE A 394 -7.03 -12.82 0.18
N ALA A 395 -6.07 -11.89 0.23
CA ALA A 395 -6.14 -10.63 -0.49
C ALA A 395 -6.25 -10.81 -2.01
N ARG A 396 -5.47 -11.74 -2.60
CA ARG A 396 -5.58 -12.12 -4.02
C ARG A 396 -6.98 -12.58 -4.40
N HIS A 397 -7.71 -13.18 -3.46
CA HIS A 397 -9.04 -13.74 -3.73
C HIS A 397 -10.18 -12.73 -3.58
N ILE A 398 -10.16 -11.92 -2.51
CA ILE A 398 -11.30 -11.03 -2.17
C ILE A 398 -10.98 -9.53 -2.28
N LEU A 399 -9.72 -9.13 -2.12
CA LEU A 399 -9.31 -7.72 -2.01
C LEU A 399 -8.90 -7.17 -3.37
N ILE A 400 -7.84 -7.70 -3.96
CA ILE A 400 -7.19 -7.18 -5.18
C ILE A 400 -7.60 -7.91 -6.47
N SER A 401 -8.48 -8.92 -6.35
CA SER A 401 -9.00 -9.64 -7.51
C SER A 401 -9.88 -8.75 -8.40
N SER A 402 -10.12 -9.19 -9.63
CA SER A 402 -11.16 -8.64 -10.50
C SER A 402 -12.52 -8.68 -9.78
N GLY A 403 -13.11 -7.50 -9.59
CA GLY A 403 -14.36 -7.30 -8.84
C GLY A 403 -14.20 -7.37 -7.32
N GLY A 404 -12.99 -7.47 -6.78
CA GLY A 404 -12.68 -7.40 -5.35
C GLY A 404 -12.87 -6.01 -4.75
N TYR A 405 -12.60 -5.85 -3.45
CA TYR A 405 -12.84 -4.57 -2.75
C TYR A 405 -12.02 -3.42 -3.29
N VAL A 406 -10.73 -3.62 -3.59
CA VAL A 406 -9.84 -2.54 -4.06
C VAL A 406 -10.43 -1.90 -5.31
N GLU A 407 -10.83 -2.69 -6.32
CA GLU A 407 -11.41 -2.15 -7.55
C GLU A 407 -12.76 -1.42 -7.37
N ARG A 408 -13.42 -1.63 -6.23
CA ARG A 408 -14.69 -0.97 -5.91
C ARG A 408 -14.49 0.33 -5.15
N ILE A 409 -13.41 0.45 -4.36
CA ILE A 409 -13.20 1.58 -3.45
C ILE A 409 -12.16 2.57 -3.96
N VAL A 410 -11.16 2.14 -4.73
CA VAL A 410 -10.15 3.05 -5.31
C VAL A 410 -10.56 3.52 -6.70
N PHE A 411 -10.12 4.72 -7.08
CA PHE A 411 -10.58 5.38 -8.30
C PHE A 411 -10.04 4.74 -9.60
N GLN A 412 -8.92 4.02 -9.53
CA GLN A 412 -8.32 3.28 -10.66
C GLN A 412 -9.19 2.08 -11.11
N ARG A 413 -10.07 1.56 -10.24
CA ARG A 413 -10.97 0.44 -10.53
C ARG A 413 -10.21 -0.77 -11.09
N GLN A 414 -10.56 -1.19 -12.31
CA GLN A 414 -9.94 -2.35 -12.98
C GLN A 414 -8.47 -2.17 -13.34
N PHE A 415 -7.94 -0.94 -13.29
CA PHE A 415 -6.54 -0.63 -13.56
C PHE A 415 -5.66 -0.64 -12.30
N SER A 416 -6.23 -0.91 -11.13
CA SER A 416 -5.52 -0.77 -9.84
C SER A 416 -4.26 -1.64 -9.74
N MET A 417 -4.34 -2.91 -10.14
CA MET A 417 -3.21 -3.82 -9.98
C MET A 417 -2.15 -3.63 -11.05
N GLU A 418 -2.54 -3.34 -12.30
CA GLU A 418 -1.57 -2.98 -13.35
C GLU A 418 -0.86 -1.65 -13.04
N PHE A 419 -1.55 -0.68 -12.42
CA PHE A 419 -0.94 0.56 -11.93
C PHE A 419 0.21 0.26 -10.96
N SER A 420 0.01 -0.63 -9.99
CA SER A 420 1.10 -1.03 -9.08
C SER A 420 2.27 -1.73 -9.80
N SER A 421 2.01 -2.43 -10.91
CA SER A 421 3.05 -3.10 -11.68
C SER A 421 3.94 -2.11 -12.45
N MET A 422 3.38 -0.99 -12.92
CA MET A 422 4.16 0.06 -13.54
C MET A 422 5.09 0.74 -12.53
N THR A 423 4.61 1.03 -11.32
CA THR A 423 5.48 1.57 -10.26
C THR A 423 6.58 0.59 -9.87
N TYR A 424 6.29 -0.72 -9.88
CA TYR A 424 7.31 -1.74 -9.58
C TYR A 424 8.51 -1.71 -10.54
N GLN A 425 8.37 -1.18 -11.76
CA GLN A 425 9.50 -1.00 -12.68
C GLN A 425 10.60 -0.09 -12.10
N GLN A 426 10.22 0.83 -11.21
CA GLN A 426 11.13 1.78 -10.56
C GLN A 426 11.48 1.36 -9.13
N TRP A 427 10.99 0.22 -8.66
CA TRP A 427 11.26 -0.25 -7.31
C TRP A 427 12.70 -0.74 -7.18
N VAL A 428 13.41 -0.23 -6.17
CA VAL A 428 14.81 -0.57 -5.89
C VAL A 428 14.92 -1.08 -4.45
N PHE A 429 15.35 -2.33 -4.29
CA PHE A 429 15.44 -2.99 -2.98
C PHE A 429 16.30 -2.21 -1.97
N THR A 430 17.45 -1.70 -2.39
CA THR A 430 18.37 -0.97 -1.50
C THR A 430 17.83 0.40 -1.08
N GLU A 431 16.93 1.00 -1.87
CA GLU A 431 16.28 2.26 -1.54
C GLU A 431 15.13 2.08 -0.54
N GLN A 432 14.76 0.83 -0.19
CA GLN A 432 13.78 0.57 0.88
C GLN A 432 14.39 0.72 2.28
N ALA A 433 15.72 0.87 2.38
CA ALA A 433 16.36 1.22 3.64
C ALA A 433 15.99 2.65 4.04
N LEU A 434 15.44 2.85 5.24
CA LEU A 434 14.88 4.14 5.65
C LEU A 434 15.85 5.34 5.47
N PRO A 435 17.14 5.27 5.85
CA PRO A 435 18.06 6.37 5.60
C PRO A 435 18.23 6.69 4.11
N GLU A 436 18.28 5.67 3.26
CA GLU A 436 18.45 5.81 1.81
C GLU A 436 17.19 6.37 1.16
N ASP A 437 16.00 5.89 1.54
CA ASP A 437 14.70 6.45 1.11
C ASP A 437 14.62 7.96 1.42
N LEU A 438 14.91 8.36 2.67
CA LEU A 438 14.86 9.76 3.10
C LEU A 438 15.82 10.65 2.28
N ILE A 439 17.01 10.15 1.95
CA ILE A 439 17.99 10.86 1.12
C ILE A 439 17.50 10.94 -0.33
N THR A 440 17.01 9.84 -0.90
CA THR A 440 16.54 9.75 -2.29
C THR A 440 15.37 10.68 -2.53
N ARG A 441 14.41 10.73 -1.60
CA ARG A 441 13.30 11.70 -1.59
C ARG A 441 13.75 13.13 -1.35
N GLY A 442 14.98 13.35 -0.89
CA GLY A 442 15.53 14.67 -0.62
C GLY A 442 14.92 15.33 0.62
N VAL A 443 14.48 14.53 1.59
CA VAL A 443 13.98 14.99 2.90
C VAL A 443 15.03 14.84 4.00
N ALA A 444 16.17 14.22 3.70
CA ALA A 444 17.35 14.16 4.54
C ALA A 444 18.64 14.32 3.71
N VAL A 445 19.75 14.59 4.39
CA VAL A 445 21.10 14.57 3.80
C VAL A 445 22.02 13.68 4.63
N ARG A 446 23.02 13.06 4.01
CA ARG A 446 24.06 12.35 4.76
C ARG A 446 24.80 13.32 5.69
N ASP A 447 24.96 12.90 6.93
CA ASP A 447 25.67 13.65 7.96
C ASP A 447 26.23 12.65 8.99
N SER A 448 27.52 12.34 8.87
CA SER A 448 28.19 11.38 9.75
C SER A 448 28.33 11.87 11.20
N SER A 449 28.04 13.15 11.47
CA SER A 449 28.01 13.67 12.85
C SER A 449 26.70 13.35 13.58
N LYS A 450 25.65 12.90 12.85
CA LYS A 450 24.36 12.52 13.43
C LYS A 450 24.33 11.04 13.79
N PRO A 451 23.57 10.64 14.85
CA PRO A 451 23.52 9.25 15.33
C PRO A 451 23.18 8.22 14.25
N HIS A 452 22.26 8.57 13.34
CA HIS A 452 21.80 7.68 12.28
C HIS A 452 22.51 7.91 10.93
N GLY A 453 23.58 8.72 10.91
CA GLY A 453 24.34 9.05 9.70
C GLY A 453 23.60 9.97 8.71
N VAL A 454 22.43 10.50 9.11
CA VAL A 454 21.61 11.41 8.30
C VAL A 454 21.10 12.57 9.15
N ARG A 455 20.92 13.73 8.50
CA ARG A 455 20.24 14.90 9.06
C ARG A 455 18.97 15.16 8.28
N LEU A 456 17.83 15.13 8.98
CA LEU A 456 16.53 15.47 8.40
C LEU A 456 16.48 16.96 8.02
N LEU A 457 15.77 17.28 6.95
CA LEU A 457 15.49 18.66 6.54
C LEU A 457 14.23 19.21 7.20
N ILE A 458 13.30 18.33 7.55
CA ILE A 458 12.18 18.61 8.46
C ILE A 458 12.57 17.96 9.78
N GLU A 459 12.97 18.77 10.76
CA GLU A 459 13.52 18.24 12.02
C GLU A 459 12.49 17.43 12.81
N ASP A 460 11.25 17.91 12.86
CA ASP A 460 10.09 17.21 13.44
C ASP A 460 9.27 16.53 12.34
N TYR A 461 9.84 15.48 11.75
CA TYR A 461 9.15 14.56 10.84
C TYR A 461 8.90 13.24 11.60
N PRO A 462 7.72 13.07 12.23
CA PRO A 462 7.50 12.00 13.22
C PRO A 462 7.82 10.59 12.70
N TYR A 463 7.33 10.23 11.50
CA TYR A 463 7.65 8.94 10.90
C TYR A 463 9.16 8.71 10.73
N ALA A 464 9.90 9.72 10.27
CA ALA A 464 11.33 9.59 10.01
C ALA A 464 12.14 9.58 11.31
N VAL A 465 11.77 10.43 12.29
CA VAL A 465 12.41 10.48 13.62
C VAL A 465 12.27 9.13 14.32
N ASP A 466 11.03 8.66 14.49
CA ASP A 466 10.76 7.39 15.17
C ASP A 466 11.31 6.19 14.36
N GLY A 467 11.15 6.24 13.04
CA GLY A 467 11.61 5.20 12.15
C GLY A 467 13.13 5.01 12.19
N LEU A 468 13.92 6.08 12.30
CA LEU A 468 15.39 6.01 12.34
C LEU A 468 15.90 5.35 13.63
N GLU A 469 15.20 5.54 14.75
CA GLU A 469 15.49 4.83 16.01
C GLU A 469 15.24 3.34 15.86
N ILE A 470 14.07 2.95 15.34
CA ILE A 470 13.72 1.54 15.10
C ILE A 470 14.69 0.91 14.09
N TRP A 471 15.01 1.60 13.01
CA TRP A 471 15.98 1.15 12.01
C TRP A 471 17.35 0.88 12.62
N SER A 472 17.84 1.79 13.47
CA SER A 472 19.16 1.66 14.09
C SER A 472 19.21 0.49 15.07
N ALA A 473 18.15 0.29 15.87
CA ALA A 473 18.03 -0.85 16.76
C ALA A 473 18.01 -2.18 16.00
N ILE A 474 17.25 -2.27 14.89
CA ILE A 474 17.23 -3.46 14.03
C ILE A 474 18.61 -3.69 13.40
N LYS A 475 19.26 -2.64 12.89
CA LYS A 475 20.57 -2.73 12.27
C LYS A 475 21.63 -3.24 13.26
N GLU A 476 21.66 -2.72 14.48
CA GLU A 476 22.60 -3.14 15.53
C GLU A 476 22.37 -4.61 15.90
N TRP A 477 21.12 -5.00 16.12
CA TRP A 477 20.78 -6.40 16.40
C TRP A 477 21.21 -7.33 15.26
N VAL A 478 20.80 -7.05 14.02
CA VAL A 478 21.16 -7.88 12.86
C VAL A 478 22.68 -7.96 12.70
N HIS A 479 23.40 -6.86 12.90
CA HIS A 479 24.86 -6.85 12.84
C HIS A 479 25.49 -7.76 13.90
N GLU A 480 25.08 -7.66 15.17
CA GLU A 480 25.58 -8.52 16.25
C GLU A 480 25.26 -10.00 15.98
N TYR A 481 24.03 -10.31 15.57
CA TYR A 481 23.61 -11.67 15.25
C TYR A 481 24.44 -12.27 14.11
N CYS A 482 24.57 -11.55 13.00
CA CYS A 482 25.29 -12.03 11.83
C CYS A 482 26.78 -12.19 12.13
N SER A 483 27.38 -11.25 12.88
CA SER A 483 28.81 -11.32 13.26
C SER A 483 29.15 -12.55 14.11
N PHE A 484 28.19 -13.05 14.90
CA PHE A 484 28.38 -14.28 15.68
C PHE A 484 28.53 -15.53 14.79
N TYR A 485 27.76 -15.62 13.70
CA TYR A 485 27.80 -16.78 12.80
C TYR A 485 28.78 -16.60 11.64
N TYR A 486 29.01 -15.38 11.18
CA TYR A 486 29.85 -15.04 10.04
C TYR A 486 30.97 -14.07 10.45
N PRO A 487 32.02 -14.55 11.15
CA PRO A 487 33.15 -13.71 11.55
C PRO A 487 34.03 -13.28 10.37
N THR A 488 33.90 -13.91 9.20
CA THR A 488 34.66 -13.59 7.98
C THR A 488 33.77 -13.66 6.74
N ASP A 489 34.12 -12.86 5.74
CA ASP A 489 33.42 -12.83 4.45
C ASP A 489 33.48 -14.19 3.72
N ASP A 490 34.55 -14.96 3.91
CA ASP A 490 34.70 -16.31 3.33
C ASP A 490 33.58 -17.26 3.76
N LEU A 491 33.10 -17.15 5.01
CA LEU A 491 31.98 -17.97 5.49
C LEU A 491 30.65 -17.55 4.88
N ILE A 492 30.48 -16.27 4.55
CA ILE A 492 29.30 -15.78 3.82
C ILE A 492 29.32 -16.33 2.39
N GLN A 493 30.47 -16.21 1.72
CA GLN A 493 30.64 -16.68 0.33
C GLN A 493 30.54 -18.21 0.23
N GLY A 494 31.03 -18.93 1.25
CA GLY A 494 31.01 -20.39 1.31
C GLY A 494 29.67 -21.01 1.75
N ASP A 495 28.70 -20.21 2.22
CA ASP A 495 27.42 -20.73 2.69
C ASP A 495 26.45 -20.99 1.52
N THR A 496 26.43 -22.23 1.05
CA THR A 496 25.66 -22.62 -0.14
C THR A 496 24.15 -22.40 -0.01
N GLU A 497 23.57 -22.52 1.20
CA GLU A 497 22.15 -22.22 1.40
C GLU A 497 21.86 -20.73 1.30
N LEU A 498 22.72 -19.89 1.87
CA LEU A 498 22.60 -18.43 1.79
C LEU A 498 22.77 -17.93 0.35
N GLN A 499 23.73 -18.46 -0.39
CA GLN A 499 23.94 -18.12 -1.81
C GLN A 499 22.73 -18.53 -2.66
N ALA A 500 22.24 -19.76 -2.51
CA ALA A 500 21.06 -20.24 -3.23
C ALA A 500 19.78 -19.48 -2.85
N TRP A 501 19.68 -18.99 -1.62
CA TRP A 501 18.58 -18.15 -1.16
C TRP A 501 18.56 -16.79 -1.85
N TRP A 502 19.72 -16.15 -2.01
CA TRP A 502 19.83 -14.81 -2.58
C TRP A 502 19.72 -14.79 -4.12
N GLU A 503 20.12 -15.89 -4.78
CA GLU A 503 20.09 -15.99 -6.25
C GLU A 503 18.66 -16.13 -6.83
N VAL A 504 17.73 -16.70 -6.06
CA VAL A 504 16.36 -17.07 -6.49
C VAL A 504 15.36 -15.96 -6.22
#